data_AF-A0A0G4L1C3-F1
#
_entry.id   AF-A0A0G4L1C3-F1
#
_cell.length_a   1.000
_cell.length_b   1.000
_cell.length_c   1.000
_cell.angle_alpha   90.00
_cell.angle_beta   90.00
_cell.angle_gamma   90.00
#
_symmetry.space_group_name_H-M   'P 1'
#
loop_
_entity.id
_entity.type
_entity.pdbx_description
1 polymer ?
#
loop_
_entity_poly.entity_id
_entity_poly.type
_entity_poly.pdbx_seq_one_letter_code
_entity_poly.pdbx_strand_id
1 'polypeptide(L)'
;KHTDISTLTLLFSEQWGLQVRPPGTCGAREMGFVRPKAGCAFVHVGDSLRFASGMKFQSCIHRVVPFDPTEHRYSMAYFLRAEDDTMFVDSEGRAITAGQWHDEKFKAFTDPELWQAMAPKSMILGGMKEDGADEPVPLPLVAVPVASAVEVEA
;
A
#
# COMPACT_ATOMS: atom_id res chain seq x y z
N LYS A 1 6.47 -3.94 0.98
CA LYS A 1 5.39 -2.95 0.73
C LYS A 1 5.15 -2.88 -0.76
N HIS A 2 3.95 -2.54 -1.18
CA HIS A 2 3.57 -2.54 -2.60
C HIS A 2 2.36 -1.65 -2.84
N THR A 3 1.98 -1.56 -4.11
CA THR A 3 0.69 -1.04 -4.58
C THR A 3 -0.09 -2.17 -5.24
N ASP A 4 -1.40 -2.02 -5.38
CA ASP A 4 -2.23 -3.01 -6.05
C ASP A 4 -2.37 -2.76 -7.54
N ILE A 5 -2.47 -3.85 -8.31
CA ILE A 5 -2.69 -3.86 -9.76
C ILE A 5 -4.09 -3.35 -10.17
N SER A 6 -5.01 -3.28 -9.21
CA SER A 6 -6.44 -3.00 -9.39
C SER A 6 -6.74 -1.57 -9.84
N THR A 7 -8.00 -1.33 -10.20
CA THR A 7 -8.60 0.02 -10.28
C THR A 7 -8.91 0.51 -8.87
N LEU A 8 -9.61 -0.31 -8.10
CA LEU A 8 -9.86 -0.12 -6.67
C LEU A 8 -9.63 -1.44 -5.93
N THR A 9 -9.07 -1.36 -4.74
CA THR A 9 -9.01 -2.49 -3.80
C THR A 9 -9.97 -2.24 -2.66
N LEU A 10 -10.78 -3.25 -2.33
CA LEU A 10 -11.63 -3.29 -1.16
C LEU A 10 -11.06 -4.34 -0.20
N LEU A 11 -10.53 -3.91 0.94
CA LEU A 11 -9.99 -4.79 1.97
C LEU A 11 -10.92 -4.82 3.18
N PHE A 12 -11.40 -6.02 3.51
CA PHE A 12 -12.20 -6.30 4.69
C PHE A 12 -11.30 -6.94 5.74
N SER A 13 -11.19 -6.31 6.91
CA SER A 13 -10.47 -6.86 8.06
C SER A 13 -10.95 -6.20 9.35
N GLU A 14 -11.15 -7.02 10.38
CA GLU A 14 -11.51 -6.55 11.72
C GLU A 14 -10.28 -6.36 12.63
N GLN A 15 -9.11 -6.84 12.18
CA GLN A 15 -7.86 -6.84 12.95
C GLN A 15 -6.89 -5.78 12.44
N TRP A 16 -6.14 -5.18 13.36
CA TRP A 16 -5.02 -4.28 13.05
C TRP A 16 -3.96 -5.00 12.21
N GLY A 17 -3.14 -4.24 11.50
CA GLY A 17 -2.00 -4.77 10.77
C GLY A 17 -1.79 -4.15 9.39
N LEU A 18 -2.84 -3.56 8.79
CA LEU A 18 -2.67 -2.77 7.57
C LEU A 18 -1.93 -1.48 7.90
N GLN A 19 -0.86 -1.20 7.18
CA GLN A 19 -0.23 0.11 7.15
C GLN A 19 -0.27 0.70 5.75
N VAL A 20 -0.58 2.00 5.66
CA VAL A 20 -0.61 2.76 4.40
C VAL A 20 0.31 3.96 4.50
N ARG A 21 0.75 4.44 3.34
CA ARG A 21 1.45 5.71 3.22
C ARG A 21 0.46 6.81 2.80
N PRO A 22 0.21 7.85 3.63
CA PRO A 22 -0.74 8.91 3.29
C PRO A 22 -0.31 9.76 2.09
N PRO A 23 -1.25 10.29 1.28
CA PRO A 23 -0.94 11.27 0.24
C PRO A 23 -0.68 12.66 0.87
N GLY A 24 0.36 13.40 0.46
CA GLY A 24 0.64 14.75 0.97
C GLY A 24 2.12 15.12 1.05
N THR A 25 2.42 16.31 1.60
CA THR A 25 3.78 16.88 1.75
C THR A 25 4.78 15.82 2.23
N CYS A 26 5.81 15.61 1.41
CA CYS A 26 7.02 14.86 1.69
C CYS A 26 7.47 15.12 3.15
N GLY A 27 7.16 14.21 4.07
CA GLY A 27 7.31 14.46 5.50
C GLY A 27 6.68 13.41 6.41
N ALA A 28 5.60 12.75 6.00
CA ALA A 28 5.25 11.46 6.59
C ALA A 28 6.21 10.40 6.05
N ARG A 29 7.38 10.30 6.69
CA ARG A 29 8.35 9.21 6.47
C ARG A 29 7.78 7.85 6.87
N GLU A 30 6.70 7.84 7.66
CA GLU A 30 6.25 6.68 8.39
C GLU A 30 4.98 6.07 7.80
N MET A 31 4.99 4.73 7.68
CA MET A 31 3.83 3.91 7.36
C MET A 31 2.87 3.92 8.55
N GLY A 32 1.67 4.47 8.38
CA GLY A 32 0.69 4.58 9.45
C GLY A 32 -0.27 3.39 9.49
N PHE A 33 -0.56 2.87 10.69
CA PHE A 33 -1.61 1.86 10.85
C PHE A 33 -2.99 2.42 10.54
N VAL A 34 -3.80 1.63 9.83
CA VAL A 34 -5.19 1.96 9.56
C VAL A 34 -6.08 1.24 10.57
N ARG A 35 -6.90 2.00 11.29
CA ARG A 35 -7.84 1.46 12.29
C ARG A 35 -8.94 0.63 11.60
N PRO A 36 -9.13 -0.65 11.96
CA PRO A 36 -10.30 -1.43 11.58
C PRO A 36 -11.59 -0.76 12.05
N LYS A 37 -12.58 -0.68 11.15
CA LYS A 37 -13.91 -0.17 11.47
C LYS A 37 -14.93 -1.24 11.13
N ALA A 38 -15.67 -1.69 12.15
CA ALA A 38 -16.71 -2.70 12.00
C ALA A 38 -17.73 -2.29 10.91
N GLY A 39 -18.08 -3.25 10.05
CA GLY A 39 -19.00 -3.04 8.93
C GLY A 39 -18.47 -2.17 7.78
N CYS A 40 -17.17 -1.85 7.76
CA CYS A 40 -16.55 -1.04 6.71
C CYS A 40 -15.41 -1.79 6.02
N ALA A 41 -15.24 -1.53 4.72
CA ALA A 41 -14.05 -1.91 3.98
C ALA A 41 -13.07 -0.73 3.94
N PHE A 42 -11.78 -1.04 3.90
CA PHE A 42 -10.79 -0.09 3.41
C PHE A 42 -10.85 -0.08 1.89
N VAL A 43 -11.05 1.10 1.32
CA VAL A 43 -11.11 1.27 -0.14
C VAL A 43 -9.98 2.18 -0.57
N HIS A 44 -9.12 1.70 -1.46
CA HIS A 44 -8.00 2.51 -1.96
C HIS A 44 -7.76 2.31 -3.45
N VAL A 45 -7.08 3.30 -4.02
CA VAL A 45 -6.71 3.37 -5.44
C VAL A 45 -5.58 2.39 -5.74
N GLY A 46 -5.75 1.61 -6.81
CA GLY A 46 -4.69 0.82 -7.42
C GLY A 46 -4.14 1.45 -8.71
N ASP A 47 -3.20 0.75 -9.32
CA ASP A 47 -2.43 1.21 -10.48
C ASP A 47 -3.28 1.50 -11.71
N SER A 48 -4.29 0.67 -11.98
CA SER A 48 -5.10 0.83 -13.17
C SER A 48 -5.83 2.18 -13.15
N LEU A 49 -6.36 2.60 -11.99
CA LEU A 49 -7.03 3.91 -11.87
C LEU A 49 -6.04 5.07 -11.89
N ARG A 50 -4.85 4.88 -11.31
CA ARG A 50 -3.75 5.84 -11.45
C ARG A 50 -3.41 6.08 -12.92
N PHE A 51 -3.22 5.02 -13.71
CA PHE A 51 -2.87 5.14 -15.13
C PHE A 51 -4.04 5.70 -15.95
N ALA A 52 -5.26 5.17 -15.76
CA ALA A 52 -6.46 5.62 -16.45
C ALA A 52 -6.79 7.11 -16.20
N SER A 53 -6.45 7.63 -15.02
CA SER A 53 -6.66 9.04 -14.68
C SER A 53 -5.57 9.98 -15.16
N GLY A 54 -4.58 9.48 -15.92
CA GLY A 54 -3.41 10.26 -16.32
C GLY A 54 -2.56 10.69 -15.12
N MET A 55 -2.36 9.77 -14.16
CA MET A 55 -1.58 9.95 -12.93
C MET A 55 -2.16 10.94 -11.90
N LYS A 56 -3.41 11.38 -12.07
CA LYS A 56 -4.09 12.28 -11.13
C LYS A 56 -4.38 11.60 -9.79
N PHE A 57 -4.80 10.33 -9.82
CA PHE A 57 -4.92 9.52 -8.62
C PHE A 57 -3.60 8.82 -8.30
N GLN A 58 -3.32 8.66 -7.01
CA GLN A 58 -2.13 7.99 -6.50
C GLN A 58 -2.47 6.57 -6.06
N SER A 59 -1.70 5.58 -6.53
CA SER A 59 -1.81 4.22 -6.02
C SER A 59 -1.39 4.18 -4.55
N CYS A 60 -2.16 3.50 -3.72
CA CYS A 60 -1.90 3.43 -2.29
C CYS A 60 -0.73 2.48 -2.00
N ILE A 61 0.41 3.03 -1.56
CA ILE A 61 1.50 2.22 -1.02
C ILE A 61 1.05 1.68 0.34
N HIS A 62 1.06 0.36 0.47
CA HIS A 62 0.64 -0.31 1.69
C HIS A 62 1.48 -1.58 1.97
N ARG A 63 1.41 -2.04 3.22
CA ARG A 63 1.96 -3.31 3.69
C ARG A 63 1.11 -3.85 4.83
N VAL A 64 1.33 -5.12 5.16
CA VAL A 64 0.81 -5.71 6.38
C VAL A 64 1.97 -6.00 7.31
N VAL A 65 1.86 -5.56 8.56
CA VAL A 65 2.77 -5.87 9.66
C VAL A 65 1.95 -6.50 10.77
N PRO A 66 2.39 -7.60 11.41
CA PRO A 66 1.72 -8.14 12.58
C PRO A 66 1.60 -7.06 13.66
N PHE A 67 0.39 -6.79 14.14
CA PHE A 67 0.16 -5.88 15.27
C PHE A 67 0.34 -6.63 16.60
N ASP A 68 -0.26 -7.81 16.69
CA ASP A 68 0.03 -8.82 17.71
C ASP A 68 0.65 -10.04 17.00
N PRO A 69 1.93 -10.38 17.27
CA PRO A 69 2.59 -11.52 16.63
C PRO A 69 2.10 -12.88 17.15
N THR A 70 1.28 -12.91 18.20
CA THR A 70 0.74 -14.15 18.79
C THR A 70 -0.58 -14.58 18.16
N GLU A 71 -1.22 -13.70 17.38
CA GLU A 71 -2.51 -13.96 16.74
C GLU A 71 -2.40 -14.17 15.23
N HIS A 72 -3.28 -15.00 14.69
CA HIS A 72 -3.49 -15.07 13.24
C HIS A 72 -4.36 -13.90 12.80
N ARG A 73 -3.94 -13.23 11.71
CA ARG A 73 -4.70 -12.15 11.09
C ARG A 73 -5.43 -12.63 9.85
N TYR A 74 -6.73 -12.40 9.80
CA TYR A 74 -7.56 -12.70 8.64
C TYR A 74 -8.02 -11.41 7.94
N SER A 75 -7.99 -11.43 6.61
CA SER A 75 -8.53 -10.36 5.78
C SER A 75 -8.94 -10.87 4.41
N MET A 76 -9.94 -10.24 3.81
CA MET A 76 -10.36 -10.50 2.44
C MET A 76 -10.07 -9.26 1.60
N ALA A 77 -9.23 -9.41 0.58
CA ALA A 77 -8.98 -8.38 -0.42
C ALA A 77 -9.78 -8.70 -1.68
N TYR A 78 -10.59 -7.75 -2.14
CA TYR A 78 -11.28 -7.80 -3.42
C TYR A 78 -10.68 -6.75 -4.35
N PHE A 79 -10.17 -7.20 -5.50
CA PHE A 79 -9.55 -6.35 -6.51
C PHE A 79 -10.56 -6.09 -7.64
N LEU A 80 -11.09 -4.87 -7.70
CA LEU A 80 -11.82 -4.42 -8.89
C LEU A 80 -10.79 -4.07 -9.96
N ARG A 81 -10.66 -4.89 -11.00
CA ARG A 81 -9.67 -4.70 -12.09
C ARG A 81 -10.33 -4.11 -13.33
N ALA A 82 -9.52 -3.46 -14.16
CA ALA A 82 -9.89 -3.15 -15.54
C ALA A 82 -9.96 -4.44 -16.37
N GLU A 83 -10.71 -4.42 -17.48
CA GLU A 83 -10.70 -5.49 -18.47
C GLU A 83 -9.30 -5.66 -19.06
N ASP A 84 -8.89 -6.90 -19.32
CA ASP A 84 -7.49 -7.21 -19.65
C ASP A 84 -7.00 -6.48 -20.92
N ASP A 85 -7.88 -6.16 -21.87
CA ASP A 85 -7.57 -5.43 -23.11
C ASP A 85 -7.55 -3.90 -22.96
N THR A 86 -7.88 -3.38 -21.79
CA THR A 86 -7.90 -1.93 -21.55
C THR A 86 -6.49 -1.36 -21.65
N MET A 87 -6.31 -0.37 -22.53
CA MET A 87 -5.02 0.28 -22.76
C MET A 87 -4.80 1.47 -21.82
N PHE A 88 -3.59 1.57 -21.26
CA PHE A 88 -3.12 2.72 -20.49
C PHE A 88 -1.70 3.13 -20.87
N VAL A 89 -1.26 4.29 -20.37
CA VAL A 89 0.14 4.67 -20.32
C VAL A 89 0.63 4.50 -18.90
N ASP A 90 1.61 3.63 -18.68
CA ASP A 90 2.16 3.37 -17.35
C ASP A 90 3.06 4.50 -16.85
N SER A 91 3.59 4.36 -15.64
CA SER A 91 4.47 5.37 -15.03
C SER A 91 5.83 5.51 -15.72
N GLU A 92 6.18 4.63 -16.66
CA GLU A 92 7.40 4.70 -17.49
C GLU A 92 7.12 5.25 -18.88
N GLY A 93 5.86 5.58 -19.20
CA GLY A 93 5.45 6.08 -20.51
C GLY A 93 5.21 4.98 -21.54
N ARG A 94 5.15 3.71 -21.13
CA ARG A 94 4.84 2.58 -22.03
C ARG A 94 3.33 2.52 -22.26
N ALA A 95 2.93 2.31 -23.50
CA ALA A 95 1.55 1.94 -23.82
C ALA A 95 1.37 0.44 -23.57
N ILE A 96 0.58 0.07 -22.57
CA ILE A 96 0.39 -1.31 -22.14
C ILE A 96 -1.09 -1.61 -21.89
N THR A 97 -1.47 -2.88 -22.03
CA THR A 97 -2.79 -3.36 -21.62
C THR A 97 -2.83 -3.65 -20.11
N ALA A 98 -4.02 -3.65 -19.51
CA ALA A 98 -4.24 -4.05 -18.13
C ALA A 98 -3.75 -5.49 -17.87
N GLY A 99 -3.98 -6.41 -18.81
CA GLY A 99 -3.51 -7.79 -18.74
C GLY A 99 -1.99 -7.90 -18.75
N GLN A 100 -1.31 -7.15 -19.62
CA GLN A 100 0.16 -7.10 -19.63
C GLN A 100 0.71 -6.55 -18.30
N TRP A 101 0.14 -5.45 -17.79
CA TRP A 101 0.55 -4.91 -16.48
C TRP A 101 0.35 -5.92 -15.37
N HIS A 102 -0.78 -6.63 -15.37
CA HIS A 102 -1.07 -7.69 -14.43
C HIS A 102 -0.01 -8.79 -14.46
N ASP A 103 0.29 -9.34 -15.63
CA ASP A 103 1.20 -10.48 -15.75
C ASP A 103 2.64 -10.10 -15.42
N GLU A 104 3.11 -8.94 -15.87
CA GLU A 104 4.44 -8.41 -15.54
C GLU A 104 4.59 -8.19 -14.03
N LYS A 105 3.58 -7.57 -13.40
CA LYS A 105 3.61 -7.28 -11.96
C LYS A 105 3.44 -8.54 -11.11
N PHE A 106 2.52 -9.42 -11.49
CA PHE A 106 2.30 -10.70 -10.81
C PHE A 106 3.56 -11.55 -10.85
N LYS A 107 4.21 -11.62 -12.02
CA LYS A 107 5.51 -12.29 -12.16
C LYS A 107 6.54 -11.71 -11.19
N ALA A 108 6.65 -10.38 -11.10
CA ALA A 108 7.56 -9.71 -10.16
C ALA A 108 7.28 -10.05 -8.69
N PHE A 109 6.04 -10.36 -8.30
CA PHE A 109 5.72 -10.82 -6.93
C PHE A 109 6.03 -12.30 -6.69
N THR A 110 5.96 -13.14 -7.73
CA THR A 110 6.15 -14.59 -7.61
C THR A 110 7.58 -15.06 -7.88
N ASP A 111 8.39 -14.22 -8.54
CA ASP A 111 9.77 -14.57 -8.89
C ASP A 111 10.65 -14.73 -7.63
N PRO A 112 11.76 -15.50 -7.68
CA PRO A 112 12.71 -15.60 -6.56
C PRO A 112 13.31 -14.24 -6.17
N GLU A 113 13.70 -14.07 -4.91
CA GLU A 113 14.17 -12.79 -4.33
C GLU A 113 15.23 -12.07 -5.17
N LEU A 114 16.18 -12.82 -5.75
CA LEU A 114 17.23 -12.28 -6.62
C LEU A 114 16.65 -11.58 -7.86
N TRP A 115 15.57 -12.11 -8.43
CA TRP A 115 14.89 -11.54 -9.60
C TRP A 115 13.91 -10.43 -9.19
N GLN A 116 13.26 -10.53 -8.02
CA GLN A 116 12.45 -9.43 -7.49
C GLN A 116 13.30 -8.16 -7.27
N ALA A 117 14.53 -8.32 -6.79
CA ALA A 117 15.47 -7.22 -6.59
C ALA A 117 15.90 -6.54 -7.90
N MET A 118 15.78 -7.25 -9.03
CA MET A 118 16.08 -6.73 -10.38
C MET A 118 14.84 -6.14 -11.07
N ALA A 119 13.64 -6.38 -10.56
CA ALA A 119 12.42 -5.84 -11.14
C ALA A 119 12.43 -4.29 -11.08
N PRO A 120 11.88 -3.60 -12.09
CA PRO A 120 11.75 -2.14 -12.03
C PRO A 120 11.03 -1.72 -10.74
N LYS A 121 11.59 -0.79 -9.96
CA LYS A 121 10.94 -0.32 -8.71
C LYS A 121 9.57 0.31 -8.96
N SER A 122 9.41 0.91 -10.14
CA SER A 122 8.16 1.37 -10.73
C SER A 122 7.10 0.27 -10.81
N MET A 123 7.48 -1.00 -11.01
CA MET A 123 6.56 -2.14 -11.09
C MET A 123 5.93 -2.43 -9.72
N ILE A 124 6.75 -2.65 -8.68
CA ILE A 124 6.27 -3.01 -7.34
C ILE A 124 5.43 -1.89 -6.70
N LEU A 125 5.77 -0.64 -6.99
CA LEU A 125 5.13 0.55 -6.43
C LEU A 125 4.20 1.29 -7.40
N GLY A 126 3.89 0.76 -8.58
CA GLY A 126 2.99 1.43 -9.53
C GLY A 126 3.48 2.80 -10.00
N GLY A 127 4.80 3.01 -9.96
CA GLY A 127 5.49 4.29 -10.21
C GLY A 127 5.36 5.33 -9.10
N MET A 128 4.83 4.95 -7.93
CA MET A 128 4.88 5.79 -6.75
C MET A 128 6.31 5.90 -6.22
N LYS A 129 6.71 7.12 -5.88
CA LYS A 129 8.03 7.39 -5.29
C LYS A 129 7.97 7.33 -3.78
N GLU A 130 9.10 6.98 -3.18
CA GLU A 130 9.27 6.93 -1.74
C GLU A 130 10.16 8.09 -1.30
N ASP A 131 9.57 9.13 -0.69
CA ASP A 131 10.36 10.24 -0.16
C ASP A 131 10.76 9.96 1.29
N GLY A 132 12.01 9.58 1.55
CA GLY A 132 12.55 9.32 2.90
C GLY A 132 12.76 7.83 3.24
N ALA A 133 13.70 7.56 4.15
CA ALA A 133 14.05 6.21 4.61
C ALA A 133 12.94 5.59 5.48
N ASP A 134 12.82 4.26 5.42
CA ASP A 134 11.89 3.45 6.24
C ASP A 134 12.28 3.39 7.73
N GLU A 135 13.52 3.75 8.05
CA GLU A 135 14.05 3.72 9.42
C GLU A 135 13.53 4.90 10.23
N PRO A 136 13.01 4.68 11.45
CA PRO A 136 12.74 5.78 12.36
C PRO A 136 14.04 6.52 12.64
N VAL A 137 14.03 7.85 12.50
CA VAL A 137 15.08 8.68 13.10
C VAL A 137 15.06 8.36 14.59
N PRO A 138 16.18 7.95 15.22
CA PRO A 138 16.19 7.71 16.66
C PRO A 138 15.65 8.95 17.35
N LEU A 139 14.51 8.81 18.02
CA LEU A 139 14.05 9.87 18.92
C LEU A 139 15.18 10.03 19.95
N PRO A 140 15.69 11.26 20.19
CA PRO A 140 16.59 11.46 21.30
C PRO A 140 15.89 10.92 22.55
N LEU A 141 16.60 10.09 23.32
CA LEU A 141 16.14 9.51 24.58
C LEU A 141 15.85 10.64 25.57
N VAL A 142 14.71 11.31 25.42
CA VAL A 142 14.14 12.15 26.45
C VAL A 142 13.15 11.25 27.16
N ALA A 143 13.49 10.89 28.40
CA ALA A 143 12.61 10.14 29.27
C ALA A 143 11.28 10.90 29.40
N VAL A 144 10.25 10.42 28.72
CA VAL A 144 8.88 10.88 28.96
C VAL A 144 8.40 10.11 30.18
N PRO A 145 8.09 10.78 31.31
CA PRO A 145 7.51 10.09 32.44
C PRO A 145 6.15 9.54 32.01
N VAL A 146 5.89 8.28 32.37
CA VAL A 146 4.61 7.60 32.13
C VAL A 146 3.52 8.39 32.84
N ALA A 147 2.81 9.24 32.11
CA ALA A 147 1.59 9.85 32.60
C ALA A 147 0.47 8.81 32.46
N SER A 148 -0.08 8.43 33.61
CA SER A 148 -1.25 7.57 33.79
C SER A 148 -2.33 7.82 32.75
N ALA A 149 -2.86 6.74 32.18
CA ALA A 149 -4.08 6.75 31.40
C ALA A 149 -5.18 7.50 32.18
N VAL A 150 -5.69 8.58 31.60
CA VAL A 150 -6.89 9.25 32.09
C VAL A 150 -8.06 8.62 31.37
N GLU A 151 -8.86 7.87 32.12
CA GLU A 151 -10.19 7.41 31.69
C GLU A 151 -11.08 8.63 31.44
N VAL A 152 -11.84 8.59 30.35
CA VAL A 152 -12.95 9.52 30.13
C VAL A 152 -14.21 8.67 30.00
N GLU A 153 -15.01 8.66 31.06
CA GLU A 153 -16.33 8.01 31.09
C GLU A 153 -17.40 8.85 30.36
N ALA A 154 -18.31 8.10 29.74
CA ALA A 154 -19.66 8.39 29.20
C ALA A 154 -19.88 9.65 28.35
#